data_AF-A0A850BKN9-F1
#
_entry.id   AF-A0A850BKN9-F1
#
_cell.length_a   1.000
_cell.length_b   1.000
_cell.length_c   1.000
_cell.angle_alpha   90.00
_cell.angle_beta   90.00
_cell.angle_gamma   90.00
#
_symmetry.space_group_name_H-M   'P 1'
#
loop_
_entity.id
_entity.type
_entity.pdbx_description
1 polymer ?
#
loop_
_entity_poly.entity_id
_entity_poly.type
_entity_poly.pdbx_seq_one_letter_code
_entity_poly.pdbx_strand_id
1 'polypeptide(L)'
;MGVFLVFLVPILLGFGLILIIARYSPNVPRVAPLKAGSKLDERPEITADEFVDLIKDLLEALGLETVFSSAGTGGVVDVTARDPKPLTGGRILFHATPVLSGQVDAVDVLGFAEGVRGDMGALKGIYIALAGFTEEAHAGIRSCPAPVDLIDGAKLLELVREHLPDRAELLEGYRGFDRNAARHARAGREEVLSA
;
A
#
# COMPACT_ATOMS: atom_id res chain seq x y z
N MET A 1 -58.57 0.80 15.29
CA MET A 1 -57.49 -0.04 15.82
C MET A 1 -56.77 -0.92 14.78
N GLY A 2 -57.35 -1.23 13.60
CA GLY A 2 -56.68 -2.10 12.61
C GLY A 2 -55.62 -1.43 11.73
N VAL A 3 -55.75 -0.13 11.43
CA VAL A 3 -54.87 0.56 10.46
C VAL A 3 -53.45 0.76 10.98
N PHE A 4 -53.28 0.98 12.29
CA PHE A 4 -51.95 1.09 12.91
C PHE A 4 -51.11 -0.17 12.78
N LEU A 5 -51.76 -1.34 12.77
CA LEU A 5 -51.07 -2.63 12.68
C LEU A 5 -50.50 -2.87 11.27
N VAL A 6 -51.17 -2.36 10.24
CA VAL A 6 -50.70 -2.42 8.84
C VAL A 6 -49.42 -1.61 8.64
N PHE A 7 -49.24 -0.51 9.37
CA PHE A 7 -48.01 0.30 9.32
C PHE A 7 -46.89 -0.25 10.22
N LEU A 8 -47.23 -0.87 11.35
CA LEU A 8 -46.23 -1.37 12.31
C LEU A 8 -45.48 -2.61 11.80
N VAL A 9 -46.19 -3.50 11.08
CA VAL A 9 -45.63 -4.75 10.55
C VAL A 9 -44.44 -4.52 9.59
N PRO A 10 -44.53 -3.68 8.54
CA PRO A 10 -43.40 -3.46 7.65
C PRO A 10 -42.24 -2.72 8.32
N ILE A 11 -42.49 -1.87 9.32
CA ILE A 11 -41.44 -1.18 10.09
C ILE A 11 -40.63 -2.18 10.92
N LEU A 12 -41.31 -3.09 11.64
CA LEU A 12 -40.64 -4.13 12.42
C LEU A 12 -39.90 -5.12 11.53
N LEU A 13 -40.47 -5.46 10.36
CA LEU A 13 -39.83 -6.33 9.39
C LEU A 13 -38.59 -5.67 8.76
N GLY A 14 -38.64 -4.37 8.48
CA GLY A 14 -37.50 -3.58 8.03
C GLY A 14 -36.39 -3.51 9.07
N PHE A 15 -36.74 -3.21 10.34
CA PHE A 15 -35.76 -3.22 11.43
C PHE A 15 -35.15 -4.61 11.65
N GLY A 16 -35.96 -5.67 11.58
CA GLY A 16 -35.48 -7.05 11.65
C GLY A 16 -34.50 -7.38 10.54
N LEU A 17 -34.78 -6.94 9.31
CA LEU A 17 -33.90 -7.14 8.17
C LEU A 17 -32.58 -6.37 8.32
N ILE A 18 -32.63 -5.11 8.78
CA ILE A 18 -31.43 -4.32 9.09
C ILE A 18 -30.60 -5.01 10.17
N LEU A 19 -31.23 -5.55 11.21
CA LEU A 19 -30.53 -6.23 12.32
C LEU A 19 -29.88 -7.55 11.87
N ILE A 20 -30.54 -8.29 10.97
CA ILE A 20 -29.96 -9.49 10.34
C ILE A 20 -28.77 -9.12 9.45
N ILE A 21 -28.91 -8.10 8.58
CA ILE A 21 -27.78 -7.62 7.76
C ILE A 21 -26.64 -7.15 8.66
N ALA A 22 -26.91 -6.37 9.72
CA ALA A 22 -25.89 -5.93 10.66
C ALA A 22 -25.21 -7.10 11.40
N ARG A 23 -25.94 -8.19 11.67
CA ARG A 23 -25.41 -9.36 12.37
C ARG A 23 -24.63 -10.32 11.47
N TYR A 24 -24.95 -10.36 10.18
CA TYR A 24 -24.30 -11.24 9.19
C TYR A 24 -23.37 -10.48 8.22
N SER A 25 -23.32 -9.15 8.27
CA SER A 25 -22.38 -8.39 7.45
C SER A 25 -20.96 -8.72 7.89
N PRO A 26 -20.13 -9.27 7.00
CA PRO A 26 -18.72 -9.46 7.25
C PRO A 26 -18.10 -8.12 7.65
N ASN A 27 -17.23 -8.19 8.65
CA ASN A 27 -16.39 -7.12 9.14
C ASN A 27 -15.82 -6.30 7.97
N VAL A 28 -16.42 -5.13 7.66
CA VAL A 28 -15.74 -4.12 6.86
C VAL A 28 -14.51 -3.72 7.67
N PRO A 29 -13.27 -3.84 7.14
CA PRO A 29 -12.08 -3.37 7.82
C PRO A 29 -12.27 -1.89 8.09
N ARG A 30 -12.70 -1.55 9.31
CA ARG A 30 -12.66 -0.17 9.75
C ARG A 30 -11.18 0.09 9.94
N VAL A 31 -10.58 0.76 8.97
CA VAL A 31 -9.28 1.40 9.13
C VAL A 31 -9.30 2.05 10.52
N ALA A 32 -8.44 1.55 11.40
CA ALA A 32 -8.37 2.07 12.75
C ALA A 32 -8.21 3.59 12.62
N PRO A 33 -9.09 4.41 13.23
CA PRO A 33 -8.89 5.84 13.21
C PRO A 33 -7.48 6.07 13.74
N LEU A 34 -6.63 6.71 12.92
CA LEU A 34 -5.27 7.07 13.27
C LEU A 34 -5.29 7.57 14.71
N LYS A 35 -4.56 6.86 15.61
CA LYS A 35 -4.50 7.21 17.03
C LYS A 35 -4.16 8.70 17.13
N ALA A 36 -5.12 9.50 17.60
CA ALA A 36 -4.94 10.91 17.87
C ALA A 36 -3.85 11.05 18.96
N GLY A 37 -2.61 11.26 18.53
CA GLY A 37 -1.45 11.29 19.43
C GLY A 37 -0.12 10.84 18.82
N SER A 38 -0.07 10.31 17.59
CA SER A 38 1.19 10.25 16.86
C SER A 38 1.67 11.68 16.64
N LYS A 39 2.79 12.06 17.28
CA LYS A 39 3.49 13.32 16.98
C LYS A 39 3.52 13.44 15.46
N LEU A 40 2.91 14.49 14.93
CA LEU A 40 3.05 14.85 13.52
C LEU A 40 4.56 14.94 13.29
N ASP A 41 5.11 14.02 12.52
CA ASP A 41 6.52 14.02 12.19
C ASP A 41 6.80 15.34 11.47
N GLU A 42 7.44 16.32 12.12
CA GLU A 42 7.61 17.69 11.62
C GLU A 42 8.46 17.76 10.34
N ARG A 43 9.01 16.63 9.89
CA ARG A 43 9.73 16.50 8.63
C ARG A 43 8.85 16.84 7.41
N PRO A 44 9.44 17.45 6.38
CA PRO A 44 8.75 17.71 5.13
C PRO A 44 8.32 16.40 4.45
N GLU A 45 7.19 16.45 3.77
CA GLU A 45 6.77 15.38 2.87
C GLU A 45 7.52 15.52 1.54
N ILE A 46 7.90 14.39 0.94
CA ILE A 46 8.56 14.41 -0.36
C ILE A 46 7.58 14.92 -1.42
N THR A 47 8.03 15.79 -2.30
CA THR A 47 7.17 16.27 -3.39
C THR A 47 6.94 15.16 -4.42
N ALA A 48 5.81 15.24 -5.14
CA ALA A 48 5.48 14.26 -6.17
C ALA A 48 6.58 14.15 -7.24
N ASP A 49 7.12 15.29 -7.70
CA ASP A 49 8.17 15.33 -8.71
C ASP A 49 9.49 14.74 -8.21
N GLU A 50 9.92 15.07 -6.97
CA GLU A 50 11.12 14.49 -6.36
C GLU A 50 11.01 12.97 -6.19
N PHE A 51 9.82 12.48 -5.85
CA PHE A 51 9.58 11.04 -5.72
C PHE A 51 9.63 10.33 -7.07
N VAL A 52 9.05 10.93 -8.12
CA VAL A 52 9.12 10.40 -9.49
C VAL A 52 10.58 10.30 -9.94
N ASP A 53 11.36 11.35 -9.72
CA ASP A 53 12.76 11.37 -10.13
C ASP A 53 13.61 10.40 -9.31
N LEU A 54 13.34 10.24 -8.01
CA LEU A 54 13.98 9.20 -7.20
C LEU A 54 13.74 7.79 -7.77
N ILE A 55 12.50 7.47 -8.14
CA ILE A 55 12.17 6.14 -8.68
C ILE A 55 12.85 5.93 -10.03
N LYS A 56 12.90 6.94 -10.90
CA LYS A 56 13.64 6.85 -12.17
C LYS A 56 15.13 6.60 -11.94
N ASP A 57 15.77 7.41 -11.09
CA ASP A 57 17.18 7.26 -10.74
C ASP A 57 17.47 5.86 -10.18
N LEU A 58 16.59 5.34 -9.32
CA LEU A 58 16.72 4.00 -8.74
C LEU A 58 16.62 2.91 -9.82
N LEU A 59 15.67 3.01 -10.75
CA LEU A 59 15.51 2.06 -11.84
C LEU A 59 16.71 2.07 -12.79
N GLU A 60 17.24 3.26 -13.09
CA GLU A 60 18.47 3.42 -13.90
C GLU A 60 19.69 2.83 -13.19
N ALA A 61 19.84 3.08 -11.88
CA ALA A 61 20.92 2.52 -11.07
C ALA A 61 20.86 0.98 -10.96
N LEU A 62 19.64 0.41 -11.01
CA LEU A 62 19.41 -1.03 -11.08
C LEU A 62 19.68 -1.61 -12.48
N GLY A 63 19.92 -0.77 -13.49
CA GLY A 63 20.16 -1.18 -14.87
C GLY A 63 18.92 -1.70 -15.60
N LEU A 64 17.73 -1.24 -15.18
CA LEU A 64 16.46 -1.60 -15.81
C LEU A 64 16.11 -0.62 -16.92
N GLU A 65 15.66 -1.13 -18.07
CA GLU A 65 15.22 -0.28 -19.17
C GLU A 65 13.75 0.12 -18.99
N THR A 66 13.50 1.41 -18.83
CA THR A 66 12.14 1.96 -18.70
C THR A 66 11.42 1.93 -20.05
N VAL A 67 10.39 1.10 -20.20
CA VAL A 67 9.60 0.97 -21.43
C VAL A 67 8.45 1.97 -21.44
N PHE A 68 7.77 2.11 -20.31
CA PHE A 68 6.64 3.02 -20.15
C PHE A 68 6.67 3.62 -18.75
N SER A 69 6.35 4.91 -18.65
CA SER A 69 6.22 5.63 -17.39
C SER A 69 4.98 6.50 -17.47
N SER A 70 4.12 6.42 -16.48
CA SER A 70 2.96 7.27 -16.29
C SER A 70 2.98 7.83 -14.88
N ALA A 71 2.98 9.15 -14.77
CA ALA A 71 2.79 9.84 -13.49
C ALA A 71 1.31 10.22 -13.38
N GLY A 72 0.64 9.68 -12.36
CA GLY A 72 -0.74 9.99 -12.00
C GLY A 72 -0.85 11.20 -11.08
N THR A 73 -2.09 11.58 -10.78
CA THR A 73 -2.40 12.67 -9.85
C THR A 73 -1.96 12.30 -8.43
N GLY A 74 -1.26 13.22 -7.75
CA GLY A 74 -0.78 12.99 -6.37
C GLY A 74 0.57 12.27 -6.27
N GLY A 75 1.31 12.18 -7.37
CA GLY A 75 2.67 11.61 -7.39
C GLY A 75 2.72 10.09 -7.44
N VAL A 76 1.59 9.42 -7.69
CA VAL A 76 1.56 7.99 -7.99
C VAL A 76 2.27 7.75 -9.32
N VAL A 77 3.19 6.80 -9.35
CA VAL A 77 4.03 6.50 -10.51
C VAL A 77 3.85 5.05 -10.91
N ASP A 78 3.39 4.84 -12.14
CA ASP A 78 3.31 3.54 -12.78
C ASP A 78 4.42 3.43 -13.82
N VAL A 79 5.32 2.47 -13.64
CA VAL A 79 6.44 2.25 -14.55
C VAL A 79 6.48 0.80 -14.99
N THR A 80 6.53 0.57 -16.29
CA THR A 80 6.90 -0.73 -16.85
C THR A 80 8.37 -0.69 -17.22
N ALA A 81 9.20 -1.43 -16.51
CA ALA A 81 10.62 -1.59 -16.84
C ALA A 81 10.88 -2.99 -17.39
N ARG A 82 12.01 -3.16 -18.07
CA ARG A 82 12.47 -4.45 -18.60
C ARG A 82 13.90 -4.71 -18.15
N ASP A 83 14.17 -5.88 -17.61
CA ASP A 83 15.54 -6.30 -17.35
C ASP A 83 16.19 -6.73 -18.69
N PRO A 84 17.29 -6.09 -19.13
CA PRO A 84 17.94 -6.39 -20.40
C PRO A 84 18.71 -7.73 -20.42
N LYS A 85 18.80 -8.46 -19.29
CA LYS A 85 19.49 -9.75 -19.23
C LYS A 85 18.79 -10.79 -20.12
N PRO A 86 19.47 -11.38 -21.12
CA PRO A 86 18.81 -12.19 -22.15
C PRO A 86 18.22 -13.54 -21.67
N LEU A 87 18.62 -14.04 -20.49
CA LEU A 87 18.19 -15.35 -19.97
C LEU A 87 17.19 -15.27 -18.80
N THR A 88 17.25 -14.20 -18.01
CA THR A 88 16.39 -13.96 -16.83
C THR A 88 15.52 -12.72 -16.99
N GLY A 89 15.70 -11.97 -18.07
CA GLY A 89 15.06 -10.69 -18.32
C GLY A 89 13.61 -10.84 -18.73
N GLY A 90 12.76 -10.02 -18.12
CA GLY A 90 11.33 -9.94 -18.39
C GLY A 90 10.84 -8.52 -18.10
N ARG A 91 9.55 -8.27 -18.34
CA ARG A 91 8.94 -6.99 -17.95
C ARG A 91 8.65 -7.03 -16.46
N ILE A 92 8.86 -5.91 -15.79
CA ILE A 92 8.59 -5.72 -14.39
C ILE A 92 7.66 -4.52 -14.29
N LEU A 93 6.54 -4.72 -13.62
CA LEU A 93 5.56 -3.65 -13.38
C LEU A 93 5.88 -3.03 -12.03
N PHE A 94 6.00 -1.71 -12.00
CA PHE A 94 6.22 -0.91 -10.81
C PHE A 94 5.01 -0.03 -10.59
N HIS A 95 4.52 -0.03 -9.36
CA HIS A 95 3.51 0.91 -8.89
C HIS A 95 4.04 1.54 -7.62
N ALA A 96 4.24 2.86 -7.63
CA ALA A 96 4.82 3.59 -6.51
C ALA A 96 3.88 4.70 -6.05
N THR A 97 3.53 4.72 -4.77
CA THR A 97 2.66 5.74 -4.17
C THR A 97 3.42 6.49 -3.06
N PRO A 98 3.55 7.83 -3.17
CA PRO A 98 4.17 8.66 -2.14
C PRO A 98 3.17 9.01 -1.02
N VAL A 99 1.95 8.48 -1.07
CA VAL A 99 0.92 8.76 -0.07
C VAL A 99 1.39 8.28 1.30
N LEU A 100 1.41 9.21 2.25
CA LEU A 100 1.82 8.98 3.65
C LEU A 100 0.61 8.80 4.59
N SER A 101 -0.60 9.11 4.12
CA SER A 101 -1.82 9.00 4.92
C SER A 101 -2.31 7.56 5.01
N GLY A 102 -2.28 6.99 6.21
CA GLY A 102 -2.87 5.67 6.49
C GLY A 102 -1.92 4.53 6.17
N GLN A 103 -2.47 3.44 5.62
CA GLN A 103 -1.74 2.27 5.13
C GLN A 103 -2.44 1.77 3.87
N VAL A 104 -1.69 1.16 2.95
CA VAL A 104 -2.28 0.55 1.75
C VAL A 104 -3.03 -0.73 2.13
N ASP A 105 -4.27 -0.83 1.66
CA ASP A 105 -5.14 -1.94 1.97
C ASP A 105 -4.87 -3.17 1.08
N ALA A 106 -5.50 -4.30 1.43
CA ALA A 106 -5.36 -5.51 0.64
C ALA A 106 -6.05 -5.41 -0.74
N VAL A 107 -7.05 -4.55 -0.90
CA VAL A 107 -7.84 -4.45 -2.14
C VAL A 107 -7.00 -3.84 -3.24
N ASP A 108 -6.30 -2.73 -2.94
CA ASP A 108 -5.41 -2.04 -3.87
C ASP A 108 -4.24 -2.94 -4.29
N VAL A 109 -3.63 -3.62 -3.31
CA VAL A 109 -2.50 -4.53 -3.54
C VAL A 109 -2.91 -5.75 -4.37
N LEU A 110 -4.06 -6.36 -4.05
CA LEU A 110 -4.57 -7.50 -4.82
C LEU A 110 -5.00 -7.07 -6.23
N GLY A 111 -5.59 -5.89 -6.39
CA GLY A 111 -5.92 -5.32 -7.70
C GLY A 111 -4.68 -5.18 -8.59
N PHE A 112 -3.58 -4.67 -8.05
CA PHE A 112 -2.30 -4.62 -8.75
C PHE A 112 -1.78 -6.03 -9.07
N ALA A 113 -1.85 -6.97 -8.13
CA ALA A 113 -1.40 -8.35 -8.34
C ALA A 113 -2.18 -9.09 -9.44
N GLU A 114 -3.48 -8.87 -9.53
CA GLU A 114 -4.32 -9.37 -10.63
C GLU A 114 -3.89 -8.77 -11.97
N GLY A 115 -3.56 -7.47 -12.00
CA GLY A 115 -3.01 -6.80 -13.18
C GLY A 115 -1.69 -7.42 -13.64
N VAL A 116 -0.77 -7.68 -12.70
CA VAL A 116 0.51 -8.36 -12.98
C VAL A 116 0.29 -9.77 -13.52
N ARG A 117 -0.66 -10.52 -12.96
CA ARG A 117 -0.99 -11.86 -13.46
C ARG A 117 -1.63 -11.83 -14.85
N GLY A 118 -2.40 -10.78 -15.15
CA GLY A 118 -3.06 -10.60 -16.44
C GLY A 118 -2.10 -10.21 -17.59
N ASP A 119 -0.98 -9.58 -17.27
CA ASP A 119 0.05 -9.23 -18.26
C ASP A 119 0.93 -10.45 -18.59
N MET A 120 0.71 -11.05 -19.78
CA MET A 120 1.45 -12.22 -20.25
C MET A 120 2.97 -12.02 -20.38
N GLY A 121 3.50 -10.79 -20.24
CA GLY A 121 4.93 -10.49 -20.29
C GLY A 121 5.55 -10.05 -18.95
N ALA A 122 4.74 -9.90 -17.90
CA ALA A 122 5.22 -9.46 -16.59
C ALA A 122 5.81 -10.62 -15.80
N LEU A 123 7.11 -10.55 -15.52
CA LEU A 123 7.83 -11.50 -14.67
C LEU A 123 7.49 -11.29 -13.20
N LYS A 124 7.35 -10.02 -12.81
CA LYS A 124 7.17 -9.60 -11.42
C LYS A 124 6.49 -8.23 -11.34
N GLY A 125 5.70 -8.03 -10.30
CA GLY A 125 5.20 -6.73 -9.88
C GLY A 125 5.93 -6.22 -8.64
N ILE A 126 6.18 -4.93 -8.57
CA ILE A 126 6.75 -4.27 -7.39
C ILE A 126 5.81 -3.13 -7.00
N TYR A 127 5.25 -3.23 -5.80
CA TYR A 127 4.41 -2.19 -5.22
C TYR A 127 5.21 -1.47 -4.13
N ILE A 128 5.41 -0.16 -4.31
CA ILE A 128 6.16 0.71 -3.40
C ILE A 128 5.17 1.66 -2.71
N ALA A 129 5.14 1.67 -1.38
CA ALA A 129 4.27 2.56 -0.62
C ALA A 129 4.99 3.17 0.59
N LEU A 130 5.04 4.50 0.68
CA LEU A 130 5.68 5.18 1.82
C LEU A 130 4.86 5.06 3.12
N ALA A 131 3.52 5.04 3.03
CA ALA A 131 2.62 4.78 4.16
C ALA A 131 2.77 3.36 4.77
N GLY A 132 3.39 2.44 4.04
CA GLY A 132 3.45 1.01 4.40
C GLY A 132 2.14 0.27 4.11
N PHE A 133 2.12 -1.02 4.47
CA PHE A 133 1.04 -1.94 4.13
C PHE A 133 0.34 -2.47 5.37
N THR A 134 -0.94 -2.79 5.22
CA THR A 134 -1.71 -3.52 6.23
C THR A 134 -1.26 -4.99 6.34
N GLU A 135 -1.48 -5.62 7.49
CA GLU A 135 -1.19 -7.05 7.68
C GLU A 135 -2.01 -7.92 6.73
N GLU A 136 -3.25 -7.49 6.43
CA GLU A 136 -4.13 -8.10 5.45
C GLU A 136 -3.54 -8.04 4.04
N ALA A 137 -2.90 -6.93 3.64
CA ALA A 137 -2.23 -6.82 2.35
C ALA A 137 -1.04 -7.80 2.25
N HIS A 138 -0.24 -7.90 3.32
CA HIS A 138 0.84 -8.89 3.38
C HIS A 138 0.32 -10.34 3.35
N ALA A 139 -0.79 -10.63 4.04
CA ALA A 139 -1.43 -11.95 4.01
C ALA A 139 -2.04 -12.27 2.64
N GLY A 140 -2.62 -11.27 1.99
CA GLY A 140 -3.19 -11.35 0.65
C GLY A 140 -2.13 -11.73 -0.39
N ILE A 141 -0.98 -11.05 -0.40
CA ILE A 141 0.12 -11.39 -1.31
C ILE A 141 0.69 -12.78 -1.04
N ARG A 142 0.87 -13.18 0.22
CA ARG A 142 1.34 -14.55 0.55
C ARG A 142 0.39 -15.65 0.05
N SER A 143 -0.89 -15.33 -0.08
CA SER A 143 -1.92 -16.26 -0.52
C SER A 143 -2.17 -16.19 -2.04
N CYS A 144 -1.63 -15.18 -2.71
CA CYS A 144 -1.79 -14.97 -4.14
C CYS A 144 -0.64 -15.62 -4.92
N PRO A 145 -0.89 -16.35 -6.01
CA PRO A 145 0.17 -16.93 -6.84
C PRO A 145 0.90 -15.90 -7.71
N ALA A 146 0.47 -14.64 -7.72
CA ALA A 146 1.11 -13.59 -8.51
C ALA A 146 2.48 -13.20 -7.91
N PRO A 147 3.55 -13.10 -8.72
CA PRO A 147 4.87 -12.69 -8.26
C PRO A 147 4.88 -11.19 -7.97
N VAL A 148 4.47 -10.77 -6.78
CA VAL A 148 4.44 -9.36 -6.36
C VAL A 148 5.27 -9.14 -5.10
N ASP A 149 6.16 -8.16 -5.14
CA ASP A 149 6.90 -7.68 -3.97
C ASP A 149 6.31 -6.38 -3.45
N LEU A 150 6.19 -6.32 -2.12
CA LEU A 150 5.83 -5.11 -1.40
C LEU A 150 7.10 -4.46 -0.83
N ILE A 151 7.26 -3.16 -1.09
CA ILE A 151 8.37 -2.35 -0.62
C ILE A 151 7.78 -1.17 0.16
N ASP A 152 8.07 -1.14 1.45
CA ASP A 152 7.71 -0.01 2.32
C ASP A 152 8.77 1.10 2.24
N GLY A 153 8.50 2.25 2.85
CA GLY A 153 9.43 3.38 2.88
C GLY A 153 10.79 3.03 3.51
N ALA A 154 10.81 2.14 4.52
CA ALA A 154 12.05 1.68 5.15
C ALA A 154 12.91 0.83 4.21
N LYS A 155 12.31 -0.17 3.53
CA LYS A 155 13.02 -1.01 2.56
C LYS A 155 13.40 -0.22 1.31
N LEU A 156 12.60 0.77 0.91
CA LEU A 156 12.96 1.70 -0.16
C LEU A 156 14.22 2.49 0.21
N LEU A 157 14.32 3.01 1.44
CA LEU A 157 15.52 3.70 1.90
C LEU A 157 16.76 2.78 1.88
N GLU A 158 16.61 1.51 2.29
CA GLU A 158 17.70 0.53 2.23
C GLU A 158 18.17 0.28 0.78
N LEU A 159 17.25 0.16 -0.17
CA LEU A 159 17.58 -0.01 -1.59
C LEU A 159 18.29 1.22 -2.17
N VAL A 160 17.81 2.42 -1.83
CA VAL A 160 18.44 3.68 -2.25
C VAL A 160 19.82 3.82 -1.62
N ARG A 161 20.02 3.43 -0.36
CA ARG A 161 21.34 3.44 0.28
C ARG A 161 22.35 2.54 -0.41
N GLU A 162 21.92 1.40 -0.94
CA GLU A 162 22.79 0.45 -1.63
C GLU A 162 23.20 0.94 -3.03
N HIS A 163 22.29 1.60 -3.76
CA HIS A 163 22.50 1.95 -5.18
C HIS A 163 22.78 3.44 -5.42
N LEU A 164 22.34 4.32 -4.53
CA LEU A 164 22.37 5.79 -4.64
C LEU A 164 22.65 6.44 -3.27
N PRO A 165 23.87 6.27 -2.71
CA PRO A 165 24.20 6.77 -1.37
C PRO A 165 24.03 8.28 -1.22
N ASP A 166 24.29 9.06 -2.28
CA ASP A 166 24.14 10.52 -2.28
C ASP A 166 22.67 10.97 -2.10
N ARG A 167 21.71 10.18 -2.60
CA ARG A 167 20.26 10.44 -2.47
C ARG A 167 19.76 10.01 -1.10
N ALA A 168 20.35 8.97 -0.49
CA ALA A 168 19.89 8.42 0.77
C ALA A 168 19.93 9.42 1.94
N GLU A 169 20.98 10.24 2.02
CA GLU A 169 21.09 11.27 3.07
C GLU A 169 19.98 12.32 2.97
N LEU A 170 19.55 12.67 1.75
CA LEU A 170 18.42 13.57 1.52
C LEU A 170 17.10 12.92 1.96
N LEU A 171 16.89 11.63 1.63
CA LEU A 171 15.66 10.90 1.95
C LEU A 171 15.43 10.71 3.46
N GLU A 172 16.49 10.59 4.25
CA GLU A 172 16.38 10.53 5.72
C GLU A 172 15.75 11.79 6.32
N GLY A 173 15.85 12.92 5.62
CA GLY A 173 15.21 14.17 6.00
C GLY A 173 13.69 14.22 5.76
N TYR A 174 13.15 13.33 4.93
CA TYR A 174 11.72 13.32 4.58
C TYR A 174 10.91 12.35 5.45
N ARG A 175 9.63 12.67 5.62
CA ARG A 175 8.65 11.82 6.33
C ARG A 175 8.43 10.51 5.57
N GLY A 176 8.33 9.39 6.28
CA GLY A 176 8.00 8.07 5.71
C GLY A 176 9.20 7.16 5.43
N PHE A 177 10.43 7.66 5.54
CA PHE A 177 11.66 6.89 5.34
C PHE A 177 12.29 6.36 6.66
N ASP A 178 11.51 6.27 7.74
CA ASP A 178 12.04 5.82 9.04
C ASP A 178 12.16 4.29 9.14
N ARG A 179 13.33 3.78 9.56
CA ARG A 179 13.58 2.36 9.86
C ARG A 179 12.66 1.80 10.96
N ASN A 180 12.02 2.64 11.78
CA ASN A 180 11.19 2.23 12.92
C ASN A 180 9.69 2.08 12.63
N ALA A 181 9.18 2.40 11.44
CA ALA A 181 7.74 2.27 11.14
C ALA A 181 7.22 0.84 11.37
N ALA A 182 8.03 -0.18 11.06
CA ALA A 182 7.71 -1.59 11.29
C ALA A 182 7.64 -2.00 12.79
N ARG A 183 8.25 -1.25 13.72
CA ARG A 183 8.22 -1.58 15.16
C ARG A 183 6.95 -1.11 15.86
N HIS A 184 6.30 -0.05 15.38
CA HIS A 184 5.11 0.50 16.03
C HIS A 184 3.87 -0.42 15.93
N ALA A 185 3.81 -1.28 14.91
CA ALA A 185 2.77 -2.31 14.79
C ALA A 185 2.92 -3.44 15.83
N ARG A 186 4.15 -3.75 16.28
CA ARG A 186 4.40 -4.80 17.28
C ARG A 186 4.25 -4.31 18.72
N ALA A 187 4.72 -3.10 19.04
CA ALA A 187 4.66 -2.57 20.41
C ALA A 187 3.22 -2.37 20.93
N GLY A 188 2.27 -2.08 20.03
CA GLY A 188 0.86 -1.93 20.40
C GLY A 188 0.17 -3.25 20.81
N ARG A 189 0.80 -4.41 20.61
CA ARG A 189 0.24 -5.72 20.94
C ARG A 189 0.73 -6.26 22.30
N GLU A 190 1.88 -5.80 22.78
CA GLU A 190 2.42 -6.21 24.08
C GLU A 190 1.74 -5.45 25.24
N GLU A 191 1.33 -4.20 25.04
CA GLU A 191 0.60 -3.44 26.06
C GLU A 191 -0.84 -3.98 26.28
N VAL A 192 -1.49 -4.50 25.23
CA VAL A 192 -2.87 -5.02 25.31
C VAL A 192 -2.94 -6.41 25.95
N LEU A 193 -1.82 -7.15 26.03
CA LEU A 193 -1.79 -8.45 26.69
C LEU A 193 -1.45 -8.39 28.19
N SER A 194 -1.13 -7.19 28.71
CA SER A 194 -0.79 -6.97 30.13
C SER A 194 -1.84 -6.19 30.95
N ALA A 195 -2.99 -5.89 30.34
CA ALA A 195 -4.15 -5.25 30.99
C ALA A 195 -5.33 -6.23 31.04
#